data_AF-A0A5F8GBL9-F1
#
_entry.id   AF-A0A5F8GBL9-F1
#
_cell.length_a   1.000
_cell.length_b   1.000
_cell.length_c   1.000
_cell.angle_alpha   90.00
_cell.angle_beta   90.00
_cell.angle_gamma   90.00
#
_symmetry.space_group_name_H-M   'P 1'
#
loop_
_entity.id
_entity.type
_entity.pdbx_description
1 polymer ?
#
loop_
_entity_poly.entity_id
_entity_poly.type
_entity_poly.pdbx_seq_one_letter_code
_entity_poly.pdbx_strand_id
1 'polypeptide(L)'
;MGLETEKADAQIYMDEDSYSRNSGPDYPEPEKCMKSIQDRDPRGLNTHLKMGFEDVIGEPESTHSFDKVWICSHALFEVSKYLIYKVLTVLLAIPLAFVAGILFATLSCLHIWIVVPFVKTCLMVLPSVQTVWHSITDGFIAPLYKSMGLIFSSISLRLGPE
;
A
#
# COMPACT_ATOMS: atom_id res chain seq x y z
N MET A 1 -36.45 54.08 -0.33
CA MET A 1 -35.68 54.50 0.87
C MET A 1 -36.02 53.49 1.94
N GLY A 2 -35.24 52.42 2.13
CA GLY A 2 -34.01 52.33 2.95
C GLY A 2 -34.32 51.25 4.01
N LEU A 3 -33.70 50.05 3.99
CA LEU A 3 -32.64 49.59 4.93
C LEU A 3 -32.92 50.08 6.39
N GLU A 4 -32.77 49.32 7.47
CA GLU A 4 -31.58 48.53 7.85
C GLU A 4 -31.86 47.56 9.03
N THR A 5 -31.16 46.42 8.98
CA THR A 5 -30.49 45.65 10.06
C THR A 5 -31.26 44.88 11.15
N GLU A 6 -31.26 43.57 10.94
CA GLU A 6 -31.25 42.46 11.89
C GLU A 6 -29.88 42.35 12.62
N LYS A 7 -29.88 42.17 13.94
CA LYS A 7 -28.77 41.55 14.70
C LYS A 7 -29.35 40.78 15.90
N ALA A 8 -29.29 39.45 15.82
CA ALA A 8 -29.53 38.55 16.94
C ALA A 8 -28.20 38.27 17.66
N ASP A 9 -28.17 38.57 18.96
CA ASP A 9 -27.09 38.27 19.88
C ASP A 9 -27.42 36.93 20.57
N ALA A 10 -26.61 35.90 20.32
CA ALA A 10 -26.70 34.61 21.02
C ALA A 10 -25.33 34.27 21.59
N GLN A 11 -25.11 34.76 22.80
CA GLN A 11 -23.97 34.46 23.66
C GLN A 11 -24.11 33.00 24.16
N ILE A 12 -23.27 32.09 23.68
CA ILE A 12 -23.13 30.73 24.26
C ILE A 12 -21.77 30.69 24.97
N TYR A 13 -21.82 30.88 26.29
CA TYR A 13 -20.72 30.67 27.22
C TYR A 13 -20.64 29.16 27.52
N MET A 14 -19.53 28.51 27.17
CA MET A 14 -19.21 27.14 27.58
C MET A 14 -17.89 27.16 28.34
N ASP A 15 -17.96 26.72 29.59
CA ASP A 15 -16.95 26.75 30.65
C ASP A 15 -15.98 25.56 30.47
N GLU A 16 -14.67 25.80 30.35
CA GLU A 16 -13.66 24.78 30.00
C GLU A 16 -13.11 23.93 31.19
N ASP A 17 -13.59 24.10 32.42
CA ASP A 17 -12.89 23.57 33.61
C ASP A 17 -13.39 22.23 34.19
N SER A 18 -14.13 21.41 33.44
CA SER A 18 -14.79 20.19 33.98
C SER A 18 -14.42 18.86 33.31
N TYR A 19 -13.16 18.63 32.94
CA TYR A 19 -12.71 17.29 32.51
C TYR A 19 -11.51 16.79 33.31
N SER A 20 -11.74 16.55 34.61
CA SER A 20 -10.93 15.61 35.38
C SER A 20 -11.76 14.98 36.49
N ARG A 21 -11.77 13.63 36.46
CA ARG A 21 -12.09 12.69 37.55
C ARG A 21 -13.55 12.23 37.66
N ASN A 22 -13.85 11.02 37.16
CA ASN A 22 -14.28 9.93 38.04
C ASN A 22 -14.25 8.55 37.35
N SER A 23 -14.00 7.53 38.16
CA SER A 23 -13.84 6.12 37.82
C SER A 23 -15.17 5.36 37.66
N GLY A 24 -15.24 4.46 36.64
CA GLY A 24 -16.12 3.26 36.52
C GLY A 24 -17.49 3.43 35.84
N PRO A 25 -18.20 2.33 35.44
CA PRO A 25 -17.78 1.00 34.97
C PRO A 25 -18.22 0.69 33.50
N ASP A 26 -17.82 -0.51 33.04
CA ASP A 26 -17.87 -1.13 31.70
C ASP A 26 -19.25 -1.15 30.99
N TYR A 27 -19.31 -0.69 29.73
CA TYR A 27 -20.44 -0.91 28.79
C TYR A 27 -19.91 -1.09 27.35
N PRO A 28 -20.45 -2.05 26.57
CA PRO A 28 -19.84 -2.53 25.32
C PRO A 28 -20.01 -1.58 24.12
N GLU A 29 -18.96 -1.52 23.31
CA GLU A 29 -18.77 -0.76 22.06
C GLU A 29 -19.90 -0.86 21.03
N PRO A 30 -20.10 0.22 20.25
CA PRO A 30 -20.30 0.11 18.81
C PRO A 30 -19.04 0.61 18.08
N GLU A 31 -18.29 -0.33 17.52
CA GLU A 31 -17.18 -0.10 16.59
C GLU A 31 -17.61 0.79 15.42
N LYS A 32 -17.12 2.04 15.37
CA LYS A 32 -17.01 2.80 14.12
C LYS A 32 -15.90 3.85 14.16
N CYS A 33 -14.67 3.37 13.99
CA CYS A 33 -13.64 3.98 13.14
C CYS A 33 -13.43 5.50 13.28
N MET A 34 -13.26 6.00 14.51
CA MET A 34 -12.33 7.10 14.69
C MET A 34 -10.96 6.44 14.65
N LYS A 35 -10.23 6.57 13.52
CA LYS A 35 -8.81 6.22 13.51
C LYS A 35 -8.20 6.93 14.71
N SER A 36 -7.92 6.17 15.75
CA SER A 36 -6.97 6.54 16.79
C SER A 36 -5.87 7.28 16.07
N ILE A 37 -5.68 8.56 16.40
CA ILE A 37 -4.45 9.27 16.08
C ILE A 37 -3.40 8.51 16.90
N GLN A 38 -2.98 7.38 16.36
CA GLN A 38 -1.96 6.56 16.94
C GLN A 38 -0.75 7.47 16.98
N ASP A 39 -0.29 7.76 18.20
CA ASP A 39 0.92 8.55 18.39
C ASP A 39 2.00 7.90 17.53
N ARG A 40 2.42 8.60 16.47
CA ARG A 40 3.38 8.08 15.48
C ARG A 40 4.76 7.92 16.09
N ASP A 41 4.95 8.41 17.31
CA ASP A 41 6.19 8.29 18.07
C ASP A 41 5.90 7.99 19.55
N PRO A 42 5.47 6.77 19.89
CA PRO A 42 5.12 6.40 21.27
C PRO A 42 6.32 6.40 22.22
N ARG A 43 7.55 6.56 21.69
CA ARG A 43 8.80 6.62 22.47
C ARG A 43 9.39 8.03 22.51
N GLY A 44 8.75 9.01 21.87
CA GLY A 44 9.20 10.41 21.87
C GLY A 44 10.63 10.63 21.34
N LEU A 45 11.11 9.75 20.45
CA LEU A 45 12.48 9.81 19.92
C LEU A 45 12.65 10.87 18.82
N ASN A 46 11.55 11.27 18.18
CA ASN A 46 11.49 12.19 17.04
C ASN A 46 10.86 13.52 17.42
N THR A 47 10.97 13.94 18.69
CA THR A 47 10.52 15.25 19.16
C THR A 47 11.12 16.40 18.35
N HIS A 48 12.37 16.24 17.90
CA HIS A 48 13.07 17.19 17.03
C HIS A 48 12.50 17.33 15.60
N LEU A 49 11.62 16.42 15.16
CA LEU A 49 10.96 16.46 13.85
C LEU A 49 9.54 17.05 13.92
N LYS A 50 9.08 17.44 15.12
CA LYS A 50 7.81 18.14 15.31
C LYS A 50 7.98 19.62 14.98
N MET A 51 7.96 19.94 13.69
CA MET A 51 7.98 21.33 13.22
C MET A 51 6.61 21.98 13.45
N GLY A 52 6.57 22.99 14.31
CA GLY A 52 5.43 23.88 14.52
C GLY A 52 5.41 25.02 13.50
N PHE A 53 4.31 25.76 13.42
CA PHE A 53 4.21 26.95 12.55
C PHE A 53 5.28 28.01 12.91
N GLU A 54 5.55 28.20 14.21
CA GLU A 54 6.58 29.13 14.68
C GLU A 54 8.00 28.74 14.23
N ASP A 55 8.28 27.45 14.15
CA ASP A 55 9.59 26.91 13.72
C ASP A 55 9.82 27.05 12.21
N VAL A 56 8.74 27.11 11.41
CA VAL A 56 8.80 27.33 9.95
C VAL A 56 8.99 28.81 9.59
N ILE A 57 8.45 29.72 10.41
CA ILE A 57 8.49 31.17 10.17
C ILE A 57 9.70 31.82 10.86
N GLY A 58 10.20 31.27 11.97
CA GLY A 58 11.45 31.70 12.62
C GLY A 58 11.38 33.05 13.33
N GLU A 59 10.20 33.53 13.68
CA GLU A 59 9.99 34.85 14.29
C GLU A 59 9.96 34.79 15.84
N PRO A 60 10.72 35.64 16.56
CA PRO A 60 10.65 35.74 18.02
C PRO A 60 9.40 36.51 18.50
N GLU A 61 8.87 36.11 19.65
CA GLU A 61 7.53 36.40 20.21
C GLU A 61 7.25 37.87 20.59
N SER A 62 8.15 38.81 20.26
CA SER A 62 8.20 40.15 20.87
C SER A 62 7.80 41.32 19.96
N THR A 63 7.24 41.10 18.75
CA THR A 63 6.78 42.22 17.90
C THR A 63 5.44 41.92 17.25
N HIS A 64 4.44 41.59 18.07
CA HIS A 64 3.10 41.35 17.60
C HIS A 64 2.28 42.65 17.57
N SER A 65 2.23 43.30 16.42
CA SER A 65 1.36 44.48 16.22
C SER A 65 0.07 44.15 15.46
N PHE A 66 -0.18 42.89 15.08
CA PHE A 66 -1.36 42.47 14.31
C PHE A 66 -1.87 41.05 14.65
N ASP A 67 -2.55 40.90 15.80
CA ASP A 67 -3.14 39.62 16.28
C ASP A 67 -3.99 38.86 15.26
N LYS A 68 -4.68 39.58 14.38
CA LYS A 68 -5.58 38.99 13.38
C LYS A 68 -4.83 38.34 12.21
N VAL A 69 -3.65 38.84 11.86
CA VAL A 69 -2.85 38.30 10.74
C VAL A 69 -2.16 37.02 11.18
N TRP A 70 -1.69 36.95 12.42
CA TRP A 70 -1.06 35.76 13.00
C TRP A 70 -2.04 34.59 13.10
N ILE A 71 -3.23 34.82 13.67
CA ILE A 71 -4.25 33.78 13.80
C ILE A 71 -4.73 33.27 12.43
N CYS A 72 -4.86 34.17 11.45
CA CYS A 72 -5.25 33.82 10.09
C CYS A 72 -4.15 33.00 9.40
N SER A 73 -2.88 33.39 9.56
CA SER A 73 -1.74 32.69 8.97
C SER A 73 -1.57 31.30 9.57
N HIS A 74 -1.73 31.16 10.89
CA HIS A 74 -1.70 29.87 11.57
C HIS A 74 -2.83 28.94 11.09
N ALA A 75 -4.07 29.45 11.04
CA ALA A 75 -5.21 28.68 10.55
C ALA A 75 -5.07 28.29 9.06
N LEU A 76 -4.60 29.21 8.22
CA LEU A 76 -4.37 28.96 6.80
C LEU A 76 -3.26 27.93 6.61
N PHE A 77 -2.21 27.96 7.43
CA PHE A 77 -1.13 26.99 7.39
C PHE A 77 -1.62 25.56 7.72
N GLU A 78 -2.39 25.39 8.80
CA GLU A 78 -2.94 24.07 9.16
C GLU A 78 -3.88 23.50 8.08
N VAL A 79 -4.76 24.35 7.55
CA VAL A 79 -5.67 23.98 6.46
C VAL A 79 -4.90 23.65 5.18
N SER A 80 -3.88 24.45 4.83
CA SER A 80 -3.06 24.23 3.65
C SER A 80 -2.32 22.90 3.73
N LYS A 81 -1.77 22.53 4.89
CA LYS A 81 -1.09 21.24 5.08
C LYS A 81 -2.05 20.09 4.77
N TYR A 82 -3.25 20.12 5.34
CA TYR A 82 -4.25 19.08 5.13
C TYR A 82 -4.73 19.01 3.68
N LEU A 83 -5.01 20.17 3.07
CA LEU A 83 -5.47 20.26 1.68
C LEU A 83 -4.38 19.83 0.70
N ILE A 84 -3.13 20.23 0.88
CA ILE A 84 -2.02 19.85 0.00
C ILE A 84 -1.84 18.33 0.02
N TYR A 85 -1.84 17.68 1.18
CA TYR A 85 -1.71 16.22 1.23
C TYR A 85 -2.86 15.52 0.49
N LYS A 86 -4.11 15.98 0.66
CA LYS A 86 -5.26 15.38 0.00
C LYS A 86 -5.29 15.66 -1.50
N VAL A 87 -5.13 16.91 -1.90
CA VAL A 87 -5.15 17.35 -3.29
C VAL A 87 -4.00 16.72 -4.05
N LEU A 88 -2.78 16.70 -3.50
CA LEU A 88 -1.62 16.07 -4.15
C LEU A 88 -1.82 14.57 -4.31
N THR A 89 -2.36 13.89 -3.29
CA THR A 89 -2.65 12.45 -3.37
C THR A 89 -3.70 12.17 -4.45
N VAL A 90 -4.80 12.93 -4.50
CA VAL A 90 -5.85 12.74 -5.50
C VAL A 90 -5.36 13.07 -6.90
N LEU A 91 -4.63 14.19 -7.06
CA LEU A 91 -4.05 14.63 -8.32
C LEU A 91 -3.07 13.60 -8.87
N LEU A 92 -2.28 12.94 -8.02
CA LEU A 92 -1.35 11.90 -8.45
C LEU A 92 -2.03 10.52 -8.64
N ALA A 93 -3.05 10.21 -7.84
CA ALA A 93 -3.77 8.94 -7.92
C ALA A 93 -4.62 8.82 -9.18
N ILE A 94 -5.28 9.89 -9.63
CA ILE A 94 -6.11 9.90 -10.84
C ILE A 94 -5.31 9.51 -12.11
N PRO A 95 -4.19 10.18 -12.46
CA PRO A 95 -3.41 9.84 -13.65
C PRO A 95 -2.75 8.46 -13.51
N LEU A 96 -2.30 8.09 -12.31
CA LEU A 96 -1.72 6.76 -12.08
C LEU A 96 -2.77 5.66 -12.30
N ALA A 97 -3.98 5.84 -11.77
CA ALA A 97 -5.09 4.91 -11.99
C ALA A 97 -5.50 4.84 -13.47
N PHE A 98 -5.48 5.97 -14.17
CA PHE A 98 -5.77 6.02 -15.60
C PHE A 98 -4.73 5.23 -16.43
N VAL A 99 -3.44 5.43 -16.16
CA VAL A 99 -2.36 4.68 -16.81
C VAL A 99 -2.46 3.19 -16.49
N ALA A 100 -2.70 2.82 -15.23
CA ALA A 100 -2.89 1.44 -14.82
C ALA A 100 -4.12 0.80 -15.51
N GLY A 101 -5.21 1.55 -15.67
CA GLY A 101 -6.41 1.10 -16.39
C GLY A 101 -6.14 0.82 -17.86
N ILE A 102 -5.41 1.69 -18.55
CA ILE A 102 -5.00 1.47 -19.95
C ILE A 102 -4.07 0.26 -20.07
N LEU A 103 -3.11 0.11 -19.16
CA LEU A 103 -2.24 -1.07 -19.11
C LEU A 103 -3.05 -2.35 -18.90
N PHE A 104 -4.00 -2.35 -17.97
CA PHE A 104 -4.84 -3.52 -17.73
C PHE A 104 -5.74 -3.85 -18.93
N ALA A 105 -6.30 -2.84 -19.60
CA ALA A 105 -7.11 -3.03 -20.80
C ALA A 105 -6.29 -3.62 -21.96
N THR A 106 -5.09 -3.09 -22.20
CA THR A 106 -4.19 -3.59 -23.24
C THR A 106 -3.69 -5.00 -22.94
N LEU A 107 -3.31 -5.29 -21.68
CA LEU A 107 -2.95 -6.63 -21.24
C LEU A 107 -4.11 -7.62 -21.36
N SER A 108 -5.33 -7.21 -21.03
CA SER A 108 -6.53 -8.06 -21.17
C SER A 108 -6.83 -8.37 -22.65
N CYS A 109 -6.69 -7.36 -23.52
CA CYS A 109 -6.80 -7.54 -24.96
C CYS A 109 -5.72 -8.50 -25.48
N LEU A 110 -4.46 -8.28 -25.13
CA LEU A 110 -3.36 -9.18 -25.50
C LEU A 110 -3.59 -10.60 -24.98
N HIS A 111 -4.09 -10.73 -23.75
CA HIS A 111 -4.36 -12.02 -23.15
C HIS A 111 -5.41 -12.79 -23.95
N ILE A 112 -6.55 -12.18 -24.27
CA ILE A 112 -7.62 -12.88 -24.99
C ILE A 112 -7.24 -13.21 -26.44
N TRP A 113 -6.52 -12.30 -27.12
CA TRP A 113 -6.22 -12.43 -28.54
C TRP A 113 -4.93 -13.17 -28.85
N ILE A 114 -3.93 -13.12 -27.97
CA ILE A 114 -2.61 -13.71 -28.21
C ILE A 114 -2.33 -14.83 -27.21
N VAL A 115 -2.48 -14.58 -25.91
CA VAL A 115 -2.10 -15.57 -24.88
C VAL A 115 -3.01 -16.79 -24.91
N VAL A 116 -4.34 -16.60 -24.96
CA VAL A 116 -5.29 -17.72 -25.00
C VAL A 116 -5.06 -18.64 -26.22
N PRO A 117 -5.00 -18.14 -27.48
CA PRO A 117 -4.70 -19.03 -28.60
C PRO A 117 -3.29 -19.60 -28.52
N PHE A 118 -2.29 -18.85 -28.06
CA PHE A 118 -0.92 -19.36 -27.89
C PHE A 118 -0.87 -20.53 -26.90
N VAL A 119 -1.54 -20.41 -25.75
CA VAL A 119 -1.63 -21.49 -24.77
C VAL A 119 -2.37 -22.70 -25.35
N LYS A 120 -3.48 -22.49 -26.07
CA LYS A 120 -4.19 -23.58 -26.75
C LYS A 120 -3.30 -24.29 -27.79
N THR A 121 -2.56 -23.54 -28.60
CA THR A 121 -1.62 -24.10 -29.57
C THR A 121 -0.48 -24.85 -28.88
N CYS A 122 0.11 -24.30 -27.82
CA CYS A 122 1.14 -24.98 -27.04
C CYS A 122 0.61 -26.31 -26.50
N LEU A 123 -0.59 -26.32 -25.91
CA LEU A 123 -1.23 -27.54 -25.40
C LEU A 123 -1.51 -28.57 -26.50
N MET A 124 -1.80 -28.14 -27.74
CA MET A 124 -1.94 -29.05 -28.89
C MET A 124 -0.60 -29.62 -29.38
N VAL A 125 0.49 -28.85 -29.27
CA VAL A 125 1.83 -29.26 -29.69
C VAL A 125 2.53 -30.13 -28.64
N LEU A 126 2.20 -29.94 -27.37
CA LEU A 126 2.75 -30.67 -26.22
C LEU A 126 2.72 -32.21 -26.39
N PRO A 127 1.62 -32.87 -26.81
CA PRO A 127 1.59 -34.31 -27.07
C PRO A 127 2.55 -34.76 -28.18
N SER A 128 2.74 -33.94 -29.22
CA SER A 128 3.68 -34.22 -30.30
C SER A 128 5.13 -34.17 -29.79
N VAL A 129 5.47 -33.11 -29.03
CA VAL A 129 6.78 -32.98 -28.38
C VAL A 129 7.03 -34.14 -27.42
N GLN A 130 6.03 -34.52 -26.62
CA GLN A 130 6.14 -35.66 -25.71
C GLN A 130 6.40 -36.98 -26.46
N THR A 131 5.76 -37.18 -27.61
CA THR A 131 5.98 -38.37 -28.44
C THR A 131 7.39 -38.40 -29.03
N VAL A 132 7.86 -37.26 -29.54
CA VAL A 132 9.23 -37.13 -30.06
C VAL A 132 10.25 -37.34 -28.93
N TRP A 133 10.01 -36.74 -27.77
CA TRP A 133 10.86 -36.89 -26.59
C TRP A 133 10.92 -38.34 -26.10
N HIS A 134 9.78 -39.03 -26.09
CA HIS A 134 9.71 -40.44 -25.75
C HIS A 134 10.49 -41.29 -26.75
N SER A 135 10.39 -41.00 -28.05
CA SER A 135 11.15 -41.68 -29.11
C SER A 135 12.67 -41.48 -28.96
N ILE A 136 13.12 -40.26 -28.66
CA ILE A 136 14.53 -39.97 -28.39
C ILE A 136 15.01 -40.72 -27.13
N THR A 137 14.20 -40.72 -26.09
CA THR A 137 14.54 -41.38 -24.82
C THR A 137 14.62 -42.90 -25.01
N ASP A 138 13.71 -43.50 -25.76
CA ASP A 138 13.75 -44.94 -26.05
C ASP A 138 14.91 -45.30 -27.00
N GLY A 139 15.19 -44.46 -28.00
CA GLY A 139 16.23 -44.71 -28.99
C GLY A 139 17.66 -44.50 -28.49
N PHE A 140 17.89 -43.49 -27.65
CA PHE A 140 19.23 -43.16 -27.14
C PHE A 140 19.43 -43.54 -25.69
N ILE A 141 18.49 -43.13 -24.84
CA ILE A 141 18.68 -43.20 -23.40
C ILE A 141 18.49 -44.64 -22.89
N ALA A 142 17.51 -45.39 -23.42
CA ALA A 142 17.30 -46.79 -23.03
C ALA A 142 18.51 -47.72 -23.35
N PRO A 143 19.12 -47.71 -24.55
CA PRO A 143 20.29 -48.55 -24.81
C PRO A 143 21.54 -48.11 -24.03
N LEU A 144 21.69 -46.82 -23.73
CA LEU A 144 22.78 -46.33 -22.87
C LEU A 144 22.65 -46.88 -21.44
N TYR A 145 21.47 -46.75 -20.83
CA TYR A 145 21.23 -47.30 -19.49
C TYR A 145 21.30 -48.82 -19.45
N LYS A 146 20.83 -49.50 -20.51
CA LYS A 146 20.97 -50.96 -20.63
C LYS A 146 22.44 -51.38 -20.69
N SER A 147 23.26 -50.67 -21.48
CA SER A 147 24.70 -50.94 -21.58
C SER A 147 25.40 -50.69 -20.24
N MET A 148 25.11 -49.58 -19.56
CA MET A 148 25.67 -49.31 -18.23
C MET A 148 25.23 -50.36 -17.20
N GLY A 149 23.96 -50.77 -17.23
CA GLY A 149 23.43 -51.82 -16.36
C GLY A 149 24.13 -53.17 -16.56
N LEU A 150 24.48 -53.53 -17.80
CA LEU A 150 25.25 -54.74 -18.10
C LEU A 150 26.69 -54.66 -17.58
N ILE A 151 27.36 -53.50 -17.72
CA ILE A 151 28.71 -53.27 -17.19
C ILE A 151 28.72 -53.38 -15.66
N PHE A 152 27.74 -52.76 -14.98
CA PHE A 152 27.63 -52.88 -13.51
C PHE A 152 27.23 -54.29 -13.06
N SER A 153 26.38 -54.99 -13.81
CA SER A 153 26.03 -56.39 -13.51
C SER A 153 27.22 -57.33 -13.64
N SER A 154 28.14 -57.09 -14.58
CA SER A 154 29.35 -57.93 -14.73
C SER A 154 30.36 -57.73 -13.59
N ILE A 155 30.20 -56.67 -12.77
CA ILE A 155 31.03 -56.36 -11.60
C ILE A 155 30.39 -56.93 -10.31
N SER A 156 29.46 -57.89 -10.42
CA SER A 156 28.94 -58.60 -9.25
C SER A 156 30.05 -59.42 -8.57
N LEU A 157 30.69 -58.80 -7.59
CA LEU A 157 31.71 -59.40 -6.72
C LEU A 157 31.08 -60.60 -6.01
N ARG A 158 31.55 -61.81 -6.33
CA ARG A 158 31.25 -62.99 -5.52
C ARG A 158 32.01 -62.86 -4.20
N LEU A 159 31.34 -62.34 -3.18
CA LEU A 159 31.82 -62.39 -1.81
C LEU A 159 31.79 -63.86 -1.38
N GLY A 160 32.97 -64.49 -1.30
CA GLY A 160 33.11 -65.87 -0.85
C GLY A 160 32.69 -65.99 0.62
N PRO A 161 31.94 -67.04 0.99
CA PRO A 161 31.68 -67.32 2.39
C PRO A 161 32.99 -67.80 3.04
N GLU A 162 33.47 -67.05 4.03
CA GLU A 162 34.42 -67.56 5.04
C GLU A 162 33.68 -68.41 6.08
#